data_AF-A0A944DNW5-F1
#
_entry.id   AF-A0A944DNW5-F1
#
_cell.length_a   1.000
_cell.length_b   1.000
_cell.length_c   1.000
_cell.angle_alpha   90.00
_cell.angle_beta   90.00
_cell.angle_gamma   90.00
#
_symmetry.space_group_name_H-M   'P 1'
#
loop_
_entity.id
_entity.type
_entity.pdbx_description
1 polymer ?
#
loop_
_entity_poly.entity_id
_entity_poly.type
_entity_poly.pdbx_seq_one_letter_code
_entity_poly.pdbx_strand_id
1 'polypeptide(L)'
;MNATHGKTDTGGSMAKWVALHLVGSIIAVLGALYLIADMALLDGIPSSTAQAIAMVAIGLVLDFWGVVELRRIQLRRKAAKEEAS
;
A
#
# COMPACT_ATOMS: atom_id res chain seq x y z
N MET A 1 9.75 -17.03 34.32
CA MET A 1 10.53 -16.90 33.07
C MET A 1 9.54 -16.59 31.96
N ASN A 2 9.32 -15.31 31.63
CA ASN A 2 8.36 -14.89 30.61
C ASN A 2 9.16 -14.39 29.42
N ALA A 3 9.35 -15.24 28.41
CA ALA A 3 10.04 -14.90 27.18
C ALA A 3 9.13 -14.03 26.30
N THR A 4 9.05 -12.74 26.61
CA THR A 4 8.31 -11.78 25.80
C THR A 4 9.11 -11.43 24.54
N HIS A 5 8.52 -11.75 23.39
CA HIS A 5 8.45 -10.85 22.24
C HIS A 5 9.79 -10.43 21.59
N GLY A 6 10.70 -11.39 21.36
CA GLY A 6 11.95 -11.16 20.62
C GLY A 6 11.86 -11.32 19.09
N LYS A 7 10.74 -10.99 18.45
CA LYS A 7 10.64 -10.99 16.97
C LYS A 7 10.48 -9.57 16.47
N THR A 8 11.60 -8.87 16.38
CA THR A 8 11.66 -7.58 15.69
C THR A 8 11.62 -7.85 14.18
N ASP A 9 10.41 -7.84 13.64
CA ASP A 9 10.08 -7.97 12.21
C ASP A 9 10.62 -6.80 11.37
N THR A 10 11.94 -6.59 11.37
CA THR A 10 12.59 -5.51 10.61
C THR A 10 12.71 -5.84 9.12
N GLY A 11 12.70 -7.12 8.75
CA GLY A 11 12.54 -7.60 7.36
C GLY A 11 11.08 -7.62 6.88
N GLY A 12 10.13 -7.89 7.78
CA GLY A 12 8.69 -7.89 7.47
C GLY A 12 8.10 -6.49 7.31
N SER A 13 8.70 -5.48 7.95
CA SER A 13 8.20 -4.10 7.94
C SER A 13 8.17 -3.49 6.53
N MET A 14 9.25 -3.52 5.76
CA MET A 14 9.25 -2.92 4.41
C MET A 14 8.41 -3.70 3.41
N ALA A 15 8.52 -5.02 3.39
CA ALA A 15 7.78 -5.86 2.46
C ALA A 15 6.26 -5.66 2.58
N LYS A 16 5.76 -5.50 3.82
CA LYS A 16 4.36 -5.18 4.08
C LYS A 16 3.92 -3.86 3.44
N TRP A 17 4.72 -2.81 3.55
CA TRP A 17 4.37 -1.50 2.97
C TRP A 17 4.50 -1.46 1.45
N VAL A 18 5.45 -2.19 0.88
CA VAL A 18 5.53 -2.42 -0.57
C VAL A 18 4.28 -3.16 -1.05
N ALA A 19 3.88 -4.23 -0.36
CA ALA A 19 2.67 -4.97 -0.71
C ALA A 19 1.41 -4.09 -0.62
N LEU A 20 1.31 -3.24 0.40
CA LEU A 20 0.20 -2.29 0.54
C LEU A 20 0.14 -1.29 -0.61
N HIS A 21 1.28 -0.74 -1.02
CA HIS A 21 1.40 0.16 -2.18
C HIS A 21 0.90 -0.54 -3.45
N LEU A 22 1.40 -1.75 -3.73
CA LEU A 22 1.01 -2.52 -4.90
C LEU A 22 -0.50 -2.83 -4.92
N VAL A 23 -1.06 -3.25 -3.79
CA VAL A 23 -2.49 -3.53 -3.66
C VAL A 23 -3.32 -2.26 -3.89
N GLY A 24 -2.92 -1.13 -3.29
CA GLY A 24 -3.56 0.16 -3.50
C GLY A 24 -3.57 0.58 -4.97
N SER A 25 -2.42 0.50 -5.63
CA SER A 25 -2.27 0.75 -7.07
C SER A 25 -3.20 -0.14 -7.91
N ILE A 26 -3.25 -1.45 -7.65
CA ILE A 26 -4.11 -2.39 -8.41
C ILE A 26 -5.58 -2.02 -8.25
N ILE A 27 -6.04 -1.74 -7.02
CA ILE A 27 -7.44 -1.36 -6.77
C ILE A 27 -7.77 -0.05 -7.50
N ALA A 28 -6.86 0.93 -7.47
CA ALA A 28 -7.06 2.19 -8.16
C ALA A 28 -7.17 2.01 -9.67
N VAL A 29 -6.29 1.19 -10.26
CA VAL A 29 -6.31 0.87 -11.70
C VAL A 29 -7.60 0.15 -12.10
N LEU A 30 -8.07 -0.81 -11.30
CA LEU A 30 -9.35 -1.50 -11.56
C LEU A 30 -10.53 -0.53 -11.60
N GLY A 31 -10.61 0.40 -10.64
CA GLY A 31 -11.65 1.43 -10.64
C GLY A 31 -11.51 2.39 -11.83
N ALA A 32 -10.29 2.80 -12.16
CA ALA A 32 -10.04 3.73 -13.26
C ALA A 32 -10.35 3.12 -14.64
N LEU A 33 -10.03 1.85 -14.85
CA LEU A 33 -10.33 1.13 -16.09
C LEU A 33 -11.84 1.06 -16.35
N TYR A 34 -12.64 0.84 -15.31
CA TYR A 34 -14.09 0.92 -15.45
C TYR A 34 -14.55 2.34 -15.81
N LEU A 35 -14.01 3.38 -15.18
CA LEU A 35 -14.41 4.76 -15.46
C LEU A 35 -14.02 5.27 -16.85
N ILE A 36 -12.88 4.80 -17.38
CA ILE A 36 -12.32 5.29 -18.65
C ILE A 36 -12.74 4.42 -19.83
N ALA A 37 -12.81 3.10 -19.63
CA ALA A 37 -13.00 2.12 -20.70
C ALA A 37 -14.25 1.24 -20.51
N ASP A 38 -15.07 1.49 -19.48
CA ASP A 38 -16.23 0.65 -19.10
C ASP A 38 -15.86 -0.85 -18.93
N MET A 39 -14.60 -1.10 -18.56
CA MET A 39 -14.07 -2.45 -18.39
C MET A 39 -14.17 -2.91 -16.94
N ALA A 40 -15.01 -3.91 -16.69
CA ALA A 40 -14.99 -4.70 -15.46
C ALA A 40 -14.02 -5.89 -15.64
N LEU A 41 -12.80 -5.78 -15.09
CA LEU A 41 -11.80 -6.86 -15.13
C LEU A 41 -12.09 -8.00 -14.16
N LEU A 42 -12.94 -7.74 -13.16
CA LEU A 42 -13.44 -8.74 -12.23
C LEU A 42 -14.96 -8.81 -12.39
N ASP A 43 -15.49 -10.02 -12.41
CA ASP A 43 -16.92 -10.23 -12.63
C ASP A 43 -17.72 -9.53 -11.52
N GLY A 44 -18.57 -8.58 -11.91
CA GLY A 44 -19.34 -7.74 -10.98
C GLY A 44 -18.55 -6.67 -10.21
N ILE A 45 -17.27 -6.42 -10.48
CA ILE A 45 -16.47 -5.37 -9.81
C ILE A 45 -15.65 -4.55 -10.84
N PRO A 46 -15.90 -3.24 -10.97
CA PRO A 46 -16.98 -2.47 -10.32
C PRO A 46 -18.35 -2.77 -10.93
N SER A 47 -19.42 -2.81 -10.11
CA SER A 47 -20.81 -2.99 -10.56
C SER A 47 -21.52 -1.67 -10.92
N SER A 48 -20.89 -0.54 -10.58
CA SER A 48 -21.44 0.81 -10.83
C SER A 48 -20.34 1.87 -10.84
N THR A 49 -20.63 3.02 -11.44
CA THR A 49 -19.74 4.20 -11.44
C THR A 49 -19.36 4.66 -10.04
N ALA A 50 -20.31 4.66 -9.10
CA ALA A 50 -20.05 5.05 -7.72
C ALA A 50 -19.06 4.09 -7.04
N GLN A 51 -19.21 2.78 -7.28
CA GLN A 51 -18.27 1.78 -6.78
C GLN A 51 -16.87 1.95 -7.41
N ALA A 52 -16.80 2.25 -8.71
CA ALA A 52 -15.53 2.49 -9.38
C ALA A 52 -14.80 3.71 -8.81
N ILE A 53 -15.51 4.82 -8.56
CA ILE A 53 -14.95 5.99 -7.89
C ILE A 53 -14.44 5.64 -6.48
N ALA A 54 -15.22 4.87 -5.71
CA ALA A 54 -14.81 4.43 -4.38
C ALA A 54 -13.54 3.56 -4.44
N MET A 55 -13.44 2.66 -5.41
CA MET A 55 -12.24 1.85 -5.63
C MET A 55 -11.02 2.71 -5.98
N VAL A 56 -11.17 3.70 -6.87
CA VAL A 56 -10.10 4.65 -7.16
C VAL A 56 -9.64 5.37 -5.90
N ALA A 57 -10.58 5.93 -5.12
CA ALA A 57 -10.27 6.67 -3.91
C ALA A 57 -9.57 5.79 -2.86
N ILE A 58 -10.10 4.60 -2.57
CA ILE A 58 -9.51 3.66 -1.61
C ILE A 58 -8.13 3.20 -2.09
N GLY A 59 -8.00 2.85 -3.37
CA GLY A 59 -6.73 2.44 -3.95
C GLY A 59 -5.65 3.50 -3.80
N LEU A 60 -5.95 4.76 -4.12
CA LEU A 60 -5.01 5.88 -3.96
C LEU A 60 -4.63 6.13 -2.50
N VAL A 61 -5.57 6.01 -1.56
CA VAL A 61 -5.26 6.17 -0.12
C VAL A 61 -4.29 5.09 0.35
N LEU A 62 -4.53 3.82 -0.01
CA LEU A 62 -3.65 2.70 0.35
C LEU A 62 -2.27 2.84 -0.31
N ASP A 63 -2.27 3.25 -1.58
CA ASP A 63 -1.07 3.49 -2.38
C ASP A 63 -0.17 4.53 -1.70
N PHE A 64 -0.74 5.71 -1.44
CA PHE A 64 -0.04 6.81 -0.81
C PHE A 64 0.45 6.47 0.59
N TRP A 65 -0.37 5.77 1.38
CA TRP A 65 0.01 5.33 2.72
C TRP A 65 1.21 4.39 2.70
N GLY A 66 1.25 3.42 1.78
CA GLY A 66 2.39 2.54 1.56
C GLY A 66 3.67 3.32 1.27
N VAL A 67 3.62 4.29 0.36
CA VAL A 67 4.77 5.13 0.01
C VAL A 67 5.26 6.00 1.18
N VAL A 68 4.33 6.62 1.93
CA VAL A 68 4.68 7.46 3.08
C VAL A 68 5.45 6.67 4.14
N GLU A 69 5.01 5.46 4.45
CA GLU A 69 5.66 4.66 5.49
C GLU A 69 6.99 4.06 5.02
N LEU A 70 7.09 3.66 3.74
CA LEU A 70 8.39 3.30 3.14
C LEU A 70 9.39 4.44 3.24
N ARG A 71 8.96 5.67 2.94
CA ARG A 71 9.81 6.86 3.05
C ARG A 71 10.23 7.13 4.50
N ARG A 72 9.33 6.97 5.47
CA ARG A 72 9.66 7.08 6.90
C ARG A 72 10.71 6.05 7.34
N ILE A 73 10.59 4.81 6.88
CA ILE A 73 11.58 3.76 7.18
C ILE A 73 12.95 4.11 6.56
N GLN A 74 12.97 4.59 5.31
CA GLN A 74 14.20 5.00 4.64
C GLN A 74 14.89 6.16 5.38
N LEU A 75 14.13 7.17 5.82
CA LEU A 75 14.67 8.31 6.58
C LEU A 75 15.25 7.87 7.92
N ARG A 76 14.55 7.01 8.68
CA ARG A 76 15.09 6.46 9.95
C ARG A 76 16.37 5.67 9.74
N ARG A 77 16.42 4.85 8.68
CA ARG A 77 17.63 4.07 8.33
C ARG A 77 18.79 4.97 7.91
N LYS A 78 18.52 6.10 7.25
CA LYS A 78 19.55 7.07 6.88
C LYS A 78 20.13 7.75 8.11
N ALA A 79 19.29 8.26 9.00
CA ALA A 79 19.73 8.90 10.25
C ALA A 79 20.59 7.97 11.12
N ALA A 80 20.16 6.71 11.29
CA ALA A 80 20.92 5.72 12.06
C ALA A 80 22.30 5.37 11.45
N LYS A 81 22.46 5.50 10.13
CA LYS A 81 23.75 5.31 9.46
C LYS A 81 24.68 6.51 9.65
N GLU A 82 24.12 7.72 9.69
CA GLU A 82 24.88 8.95 9.91
C GLU A 82 25.39 9.03 11.36
N GLU A 83 24.62 8.56 12.35
CA GLU A 83 25.04 8.50 13.76
C GLU A 83 26.13 7.43 14.05
N ALA A 84 26.27 6.44 13.16
CA ALA A 84 27.22 5.33 13.32
C ALA A 84 28.56 5.55 12.59
N SER A 85 28.71 6.67 11.88
CA SER A 85 29.91 7.07 11.13
C SER A 85 30.71 8.15 11.86
#